data_AF-A0A1C7MSD8-F1
#
_entry.id   AF-A0A1C7MSD8-F1
#
_cell.length_a   1.000
_cell.length_b   1.000
_cell.length_c   1.000
_cell.angle_alpha   90.00
_cell.angle_beta   90.00
_cell.angle_gamma   90.00
#
_symmetry.space_group_name_H-M   'P 1'
#
loop_
_entity.id
_entity.type
_entity.pdbx_description
1 polymer ?
#
loop_
_entity_poly.entity_id
_entity_poly.type
_entity_poly.pdbx_seq_one_letter_code
_entity_poly.pdbx_strand_id
1 'polypeptide(L)'
;MLRVAFIRTAAAARSAGFSRASACVPRFALQHVRYESDQADLRRQLLDKRDDLQRDWDAKVIAYDELKPKTQQPSPDKYLIDVREPDEVLQGSIPSAVNLPLSELATALHIGREEFKDKYGFEKPARAQEVTFFCRSGKRSTTACDVAKRNGYTKWAPLYCKFSHVAVSNSEFKKDIALSVTLTIITGLTLAPSRAIGTVTSPEPQVTHCLLTAKESCELMPRLRSRHVRSDLSIQHYNQYSDATMDRLLSSLEDIVDQQSNPDFEVEYSSGVLTLKLGFKGTYVINKQPPNKQIWLSSPFSGPKRYDYSDAADDWIYSRDGRSLGDLLNQELSDALGSPVDLGLKDVSTQVS
;
A
#
# COMPACT_ATOMS: atom_id res chain seq x y z
N MET A 1 53.08 79.51 -62.98
CA MET A 1 52.21 78.65 -63.81
C MET A 1 53.07 77.64 -64.54
N LEU A 2 52.90 76.34 -64.31
CA LEU A 2 53.17 75.28 -65.30
C LEU A 2 52.56 73.95 -64.82
N ARG A 3 52.30 73.06 -65.77
CA ARG A 3 51.38 71.92 -65.68
C ARG A 3 52.14 70.60 -65.82
N VAL A 4 51.63 69.53 -65.18
CA VAL A 4 51.67 68.13 -65.69
C VAL A 4 53.10 67.51 -65.63
N ALA A 5 53.33 66.20 -65.45
CA ALA A 5 52.49 65.02 -65.70
C ALA A 5 52.56 63.94 -64.61
N PHE A 6 51.53 63.09 -64.58
CA PHE A 6 51.61 61.73 -64.03
C PHE A 6 52.34 60.80 -65.00
N ILE A 7 53.15 59.87 -64.49
CA ILE A 7 53.43 58.60 -65.15
C ILE A 7 52.99 57.48 -64.21
N ARG A 8 52.14 56.59 -64.73
CA ARG A 8 51.70 55.37 -64.06
C ARG A 8 52.70 54.24 -64.31
N THR A 9 53.04 53.50 -63.26
CA THR A 9 53.35 52.06 -63.38
C THR A 9 52.59 51.33 -62.29
N ALA A 10 51.93 50.23 -62.65
CA ALA A 10 51.09 49.44 -61.74
C ALA A 10 51.81 48.14 -61.35
N ALA A 11 51.60 47.67 -60.11
CA ALA A 11 51.76 46.27 -59.76
C ALA A 11 50.99 45.87 -58.49
N ALA A 12 50.32 44.72 -58.57
CA ALA A 12 49.95 43.83 -57.47
C ALA A 12 49.17 44.40 -56.27
N ALA A 13 47.83 44.38 -56.36
CA ALA A 13 46.99 44.29 -55.18
C ALA A 13 47.23 42.94 -54.46
N ARG A 14 47.42 42.97 -53.14
CA ARG A 14 47.27 41.80 -52.26
C ARG A 14 46.29 42.17 -51.14
N SER A 15 45.30 41.32 -50.93
CA SER A 15 44.21 41.53 -49.97
C SER A 15 44.69 41.38 -48.53
N ALA A 16 44.70 42.48 -47.77
CA ALA A 16 44.77 42.43 -46.31
C ALA A 16 43.35 42.43 -45.75
N GLY A 17 42.93 41.31 -45.17
CA GLY A 17 41.63 41.19 -44.51
C GLY A 17 41.61 41.95 -43.18
N PHE A 18 40.51 42.64 -42.89
CA PHE A 18 40.28 43.28 -41.59
C PHE A 18 40.01 42.21 -40.51
N SER A 19 41.04 41.84 -39.75
CA SER A 19 40.86 41.10 -38.50
C SER A 19 40.27 42.02 -37.44
N ARG A 20 38.96 41.87 -37.17
CA ARG A 20 38.32 42.45 -35.97
C ARG A 20 39.01 41.87 -34.72
N ALA A 21 39.59 42.74 -33.90
CA ALA A 21 40.07 42.34 -32.59
C ALA A 21 38.88 42.04 -31.66
N SER A 22 38.67 40.76 -31.34
CA SER A 22 37.73 40.38 -30.27
C SER A 22 38.35 40.70 -28.92
N ALA A 23 37.77 41.66 -28.21
CA ALA A 23 38.15 41.94 -26.83
C ALA A 23 37.85 40.72 -25.95
N CYS A 24 38.88 40.11 -25.37
CA CYS A 24 38.74 39.00 -24.45
C CYS A 24 38.28 39.52 -23.08
N VAL A 25 36.97 39.52 -22.84
CA VAL A 25 36.42 39.76 -21.49
C VAL A 25 36.87 38.60 -20.60
N PRO A 26 37.50 38.84 -19.43
CA PRO A 26 37.87 37.78 -18.51
C PRO A 26 36.59 37.12 -18.00
N ARG A 27 36.39 35.85 -18.38
CA ARG A 27 35.27 35.03 -17.91
C ARG A 27 35.51 34.70 -16.45
N PHE A 28 34.98 35.51 -15.54
CA PHE A 28 34.95 35.18 -14.11
C PHE A 28 34.31 33.82 -13.93
N ALA A 29 35.14 32.82 -13.60
CA ALA A 29 34.65 31.52 -13.19
C ALA A 29 34.03 31.70 -11.80
N LEU A 30 32.70 31.87 -11.76
CA LEU A 30 31.94 31.73 -10.54
C LEU A 30 32.13 30.29 -10.05
N GLN A 31 33.06 30.10 -9.13
CA GLN A 31 33.20 28.88 -8.35
C GLN A 31 31.94 28.75 -7.52
N HIS A 32 30.98 27.98 -8.04
CA HIS A 32 29.75 27.64 -7.35
C HIS A 32 30.13 26.75 -6.16
N VAL A 33 30.36 27.37 -5.00
CA VAL A 33 30.58 26.66 -3.74
C VAL A 33 29.31 25.86 -3.45
N ARG A 34 29.38 24.54 -3.60
CA ARG A 34 28.27 23.62 -3.27
C ARG A 34 28.13 23.54 -1.76
N TYR A 35 27.35 24.44 -1.18
CA TYR A 35 27.17 24.61 0.26
C TYR A 35 26.10 23.68 0.88
N GLU A 36 25.93 22.45 0.39
CA GLU A 36 24.85 21.54 0.85
C GLU A 36 25.24 20.06 1.00
N SER A 37 26.54 19.71 1.07
CA SER A 37 26.97 18.34 1.39
C SER A 37 26.64 17.94 2.83
N ASP A 38 27.01 18.79 3.78
CA ASP A 38 27.24 18.36 5.16
C ASP A 38 25.94 18.02 5.91
N GLN A 39 24.85 18.74 5.61
CA GLN A 39 23.52 18.40 6.15
C GLN A 39 22.90 17.16 5.49
N ALA A 40 23.17 16.92 4.20
CA ALA A 40 22.70 15.73 3.51
C ALA A 40 23.40 14.47 4.04
N ASP A 41 24.71 14.54 4.30
CA ASP A 41 25.49 13.43 4.84
C ASP A 41 25.22 13.19 6.33
N LEU A 42 25.02 14.24 7.14
CA LEU A 42 24.52 14.09 8.51
C LEU A 42 23.15 13.41 8.53
N ARG A 43 22.24 13.79 7.62
CA ARG A 43 20.91 13.17 7.48
C ARG A 43 21.00 11.71 7.05
N ARG A 44 21.91 11.35 6.14
CA ARG A 44 22.19 9.93 5.80
C ARG A 44 22.69 9.16 7.02
N GLN A 45 23.70 9.68 7.73
CA GLN A 45 24.24 9.02 8.92
C GLN A 45 23.21 8.84 10.05
N LEU A 46 22.26 9.77 10.20
CA LEU A 46 21.14 9.63 11.14
C LEU A 46 20.11 8.59 10.68
N LEU A 47 19.84 8.49 9.38
CA LEU A 47 18.95 7.46 8.82
C LEU A 47 19.60 6.07 8.91
N ASP A 48 20.87 5.93 8.54
CA ASP A 48 21.63 4.68 8.66
C ASP A 48 21.67 4.25 10.14
N LYS A 49 22.02 5.14 11.08
CA LYS A 49 21.97 4.83 12.53
C LYS A 49 20.58 4.41 13.02
N ARG A 50 19.50 4.98 12.46
CA ARG A 50 18.13 4.62 12.82
C ARG A 50 17.74 3.26 12.27
N ASP A 51 18.09 2.99 11.03
CA ASP A 51 17.77 1.73 10.36
C ASP A 51 18.68 0.59 10.90
N ASP A 52 19.90 0.90 11.36
CA ASP A 52 20.81 0.00 12.09
C ASP A 52 20.22 -0.47 13.42
N LEU A 53 19.64 0.45 14.20
CA LEU A 53 18.86 0.12 15.40
C LEU A 53 17.59 -0.71 15.09
N GLN A 54 17.17 -0.77 13.83
CA GLN A 54 15.99 -1.50 13.37
C GLN A 54 16.32 -2.83 12.66
N ARG A 55 17.60 -3.14 12.40
CA ARG A 55 18.01 -4.39 11.71
C ARG A 55 17.74 -5.66 12.52
N ASP A 56 17.70 -5.59 13.84
CA ASP A 56 17.54 -6.75 14.76
C ASP A 56 16.08 -7.26 14.87
N TRP A 57 15.30 -7.19 13.79
CA TRP A 57 13.90 -7.60 13.74
C TRP A 57 13.72 -9.04 13.24
N ASP A 58 14.37 -9.99 13.93
CA ASP A 58 14.22 -11.45 13.70
C ASP A 58 12.89 -12.01 14.26
N ALA A 59 11.81 -11.27 14.06
CA ALA A 59 10.47 -11.67 14.49
C ALA A 59 9.98 -12.87 13.66
N LYS A 60 9.85 -14.06 14.28
CA LYS A 60 9.22 -15.19 13.61
C LYS A 60 7.74 -14.88 13.36
N VAL A 61 7.42 -14.48 12.13
CA VAL A 61 6.05 -14.29 11.67
C VAL A 61 5.32 -15.63 11.63
N ILE A 62 4.21 -15.72 12.34
CA ILE A 62 3.31 -16.89 12.30
C ILE A 62 2.30 -16.67 11.17
N ALA A 63 2.12 -17.70 10.34
CA ALA A 63 1.08 -17.73 9.30
C ALA A 63 -0.27 -18.17 9.87
N TYR A 64 -1.37 -17.79 9.22
CA TYR A 64 -2.73 -18.15 9.67
C TYR A 64 -2.92 -19.67 9.81
N ASP A 65 -2.36 -20.45 8.89
CA ASP A 65 -2.47 -21.92 8.87
C ASP A 65 -1.77 -22.58 10.07
N GLU A 66 -0.69 -21.97 10.59
CA GLU A 66 -0.02 -22.40 11.82
C GLU A 66 -0.79 -21.99 13.09
N LEU A 67 -1.65 -20.97 13.02
CA LEU A 67 -2.46 -20.50 14.15
C LEU A 67 -3.76 -21.29 14.29
N LYS A 68 -4.40 -21.65 13.17
CA LYS A 68 -5.69 -22.37 13.14
C LYS A 68 -5.75 -23.59 14.09
N PRO A 69 -4.76 -24.50 14.15
CA PRO A 69 -4.77 -25.60 15.12
C PRO A 69 -4.53 -25.14 16.57
N LYS A 70 -3.71 -24.10 16.80
CA LYS A 70 -3.47 -23.53 18.14
C LYS A 70 -4.75 -22.92 18.74
N THR A 71 -5.62 -22.36 17.90
CA THR A 71 -6.93 -21.82 18.32
C THR A 71 -7.89 -22.95 18.73
N GLN A 72 -7.86 -24.10 18.05
CA GLN A 72 -8.75 -25.23 18.34
C GLN A 72 -8.35 -26.01 19.61
N GLN A 73 -7.07 -25.98 19.99
CA GLN A 73 -6.55 -26.62 21.20
C GLN A 73 -5.71 -25.62 22.02
N PRO A 74 -6.35 -24.74 22.81
CA PRO A 74 -5.64 -23.76 23.63
C PRO A 74 -4.87 -24.45 24.76
N SER A 75 -3.54 -24.34 24.73
CA SER A 75 -2.64 -24.79 25.80
C SER A 75 -2.23 -23.62 26.71
N PRO A 76 -2.16 -23.77 28.04
CA PRO A 76 -1.82 -22.68 28.96
C PRO A 76 -0.41 -22.09 28.77
N ASP A 77 0.48 -22.79 28.06
CA ASP A 77 1.84 -22.31 27.73
C ASP A 77 1.90 -21.32 26.55
N LYS A 78 0.77 -21.09 25.87
CA LYS A 78 0.69 -20.28 24.64
C LYS A 78 -0.44 -19.26 24.73
N TYR A 79 -0.10 -17.99 24.65
CA TYR A 79 -1.04 -16.89 24.67
C TYR A 79 -1.26 -16.33 23.26
N LEU A 80 -2.53 -16.11 22.91
CA LEU A 80 -2.94 -15.37 21.73
C LEU A 80 -3.58 -14.05 22.18
N ILE A 81 -2.89 -12.94 21.93
CA ILE A 81 -3.26 -11.62 22.45
C ILE A 81 -3.71 -10.71 21.31
N ASP A 82 -4.94 -10.23 21.41
CA ASP A 82 -5.53 -9.22 20.53
C ASP A 82 -5.16 -7.82 21.02
N VAL A 83 -4.36 -7.09 20.24
CA VAL A 83 -3.87 -5.74 20.62
C VAL A 83 -4.71 -4.60 20.03
N ARG A 84 -5.95 -4.92 19.63
CA ARG A 84 -6.96 -3.92 19.26
C ARG A 84 -7.55 -3.23 20.49
N GLU A 85 -8.16 -2.07 20.26
CA GLU A 85 -8.94 -1.37 21.28
C GLU A 85 -10.27 -2.13 21.51
N PRO A 86 -10.87 -2.08 22.71
CA PRO A 86 -11.99 -2.94 23.08
C PRO A 86 -13.22 -2.78 22.16
N ASP A 87 -13.47 -1.57 21.66
CA ASP A 87 -14.57 -1.28 20.72
C ASP A 87 -14.46 -2.09 19.42
N GLU A 88 -13.24 -2.30 18.91
CA GLU A 88 -13.00 -3.13 17.72
C GLU A 88 -13.12 -4.64 18.00
N VAL A 89 -12.94 -5.05 19.25
CA VAL A 89 -13.01 -6.46 19.67
C VAL A 89 -14.47 -6.92 19.77
N LEU A 90 -15.37 -6.03 20.20
CA LEU A 90 -16.83 -6.27 20.22
C LEU A 90 -17.39 -6.60 18.82
N GLN A 91 -16.80 -6.05 17.75
CA GLN A 91 -17.18 -6.36 16.37
C GLN A 91 -16.83 -7.80 15.95
N GLY A 92 -15.92 -8.46 16.68
CA GLY A 92 -15.52 -9.84 16.46
C GLY A 92 -14.03 -10.04 16.73
N SER A 93 -13.70 -11.11 17.46
CA SER A 93 -12.33 -11.58 17.69
C SER A 93 -12.23 -13.10 17.60
N ILE A 94 -11.01 -13.62 17.63
CA ILE A 94 -10.73 -15.06 17.60
C ILE A 94 -11.19 -15.64 18.95
N PRO A 95 -12.05 -16.68 19.00
CA PRO A 95 -12.66 -17.15 20.25
C PRO A 95 -11.70 -17.56 21.36
N SER A 96 -10.47 -17.96 21.01
CA SER A 96 -9.42 -18.39 21.95
C SER A 96 -8.41 -17.29 22.27
N ALA A 97 -8.67 -16.04 21.87
CA ALA A 97 -7.81 -14.89 22.12
C ALA A 97 -8.24 -14.09 23.35
N VAL A 98 -7.27 -13.56 24.08
CA VAL A 98 -7.48 -12.56 25.15
C VAL A 98 -7.19 -11.16 24.60
N ASN A 99 -7.93 -10.14 25.03
CA ASN A 99 -7.68 -8.76 24.61
C ASN A 99 -6.75 -8.05 25.59
N LEU A 100 -5.74 -7.37 25.06
CA LEU A 100 -4.88 -6.44 25.79
C LEU A 100 -4.49 -5.31 24.83
N PRO A 101 -5.21 -4.17 24.85
CA PRO A 101 -5.03 -3.09 23.88
C PRO A 101 -3.59 -2.55 23.85
N LEU A 102 -3.11 -2.16 22.67
CA LEU A 102 -1.75 -1.62 22.52
C LEU A 102 -1.50 -0.39 23.42
N SER A 103 -2.53 0.44 23.61
CA SER A 103 -2.51 1.62 24.47
C SER A 103 -2.22 1.29 25.95
N GLU A 104 -2.69 0.13 26.42
CA GLU A 104 -2.50 -0.32 27.81
C GLU A 104 -1.34 -1.31 28.00
N LEU A 105 -0.93 -2.02 26.94
CA LEU A 105 0.10 -3.06 26.96
C LEU A 105 1.39 -2.61 27.67
N ALA A 106 1.86 -1.38 27.40
CA ALA A 106 3.07 -0.85 28.03
C ALA A 106 2.94 -0.76 29.57
N THR A 107 1.80 -0.31 30.08
CA THR A 107 1.51 -0.21 31.51
C THR A 107 1.24 -1.58 32.12
N ALA A 108 0.47 -2.42 31.44
CA ALA A 108 0.10 -3.77 31.90
C ALA A 108 1.31 -4.69 32.14
N LEU A 109 2.39 -4.53 31.37
CA LEU A 109 3.63 -5.28 31.58
C LEU A 109 4.39 -4.88 32.86
N HIS A 110 4.15 -3.68 33.40
CA HIS A 110 4.75 -3.21 34.67
C HIS A 110 3.91 -3.57 35.90
N ILE A 111 2.59 -3.72 35.76
CA ILE A 111 1.63 -4.06 36.82
C ILE A 111 1.91 -5.46 37.43
N GLY A 112 1.55 -5.66 38.71
CA GLY A 112 1.68 -6.94 39.43
C GLY A 112 0.84 -8.08 38.85
N ARG A 113 1.10 -9.34 39.25
CA ARG A 113 0.36 -10.50 38.71
C ARG A 113 -1.12 -10.54 39.13
N GLU A 114 -1.41 -10.21 40.38
CA GLU A 114 -2.78 -10.18 40.93
C GLU A 114 -3.60 -9.05 40.27
N GLU A 115 -3.12 -7.81 40.35
CA GLU A 115 -3.77 -6.63 39.76
C GLU A 115 -3.98 -6.74 38.23
N PHE A 116 -3.06 -7.41 37.53
CA PHE A 116 -3.24 -7.72 36.10
C PHE A 116 -4.41 -8.69 35.88
N LYS A 117 -4.55 -9.72 36.72
CA LYS A 117 -5.62 -10.71 36.63
C LYS A 117 -6.98 -10.07 36.94
N ASP A 118 -7.03 -9.19 37.93
CA ASP A 118 -8.25 -8.43 38.28
C ASP A 118 -8.68 -7.49 37.16
N LYS A 119 -7.74 -6.80 36.49
CA LYS A 119 -8.07 -5.84 35.43
C LYS A 119 -8.39 -6.50 34.09
N TYR A 120 -7.64 -7.52 33.67
CA TYR A 120 -7.74 -8.11 32.33
C TYR A 120 -8.44 -9.48 32.28
N GLY A 121 -8.72 -10.09 33.44
CA GLY A 121 -9.42 -11.38 33.53
C GLY A 121 -8.60 -12.61 33.13
N PHE A 122 -7.30 -12.47 32.87
CA PHE A 122 -6.39 -13.58 32.56
C PHE A 122 -5.04 -13.45 33.27
N GLU A 123 -4.30 -14.54 33.37
CA GLU A 123 -3.02 -14.55 34.10
C GLU A 123 -1.90 -13.91 33.27
N LYS A 124 -1.08 -13.08 33.92
CA LYS A 124 0.03 -12.38 33.27
C LYS A 124 1.03 -13.39 32.66
N PRO A 125 1.31 -13.35 31.35
CA PRO A 125 2.17 -14.33 30.70
C PRO A 125 3.60 -14.25 31.23
N ALA A 126 4.21 -15.41 31.47
CA ALA A 126 5.60 -15.53 31.89
C ALA A 126 6.56 -15.22 30.74
N ARG A 127 7.73 -14.66 31.04
CA ARG A 127 8.74 -14.22 30.04
C ARG A 127 9.20 -15.32 29.06
N ALA A 128 9.06 -16.60 29.45
CA ALA A 128 9.48 -17.78 28.68
C ALA A 128 8.35 -18.50 27.91
N GLN A 129 7.08 -18.10 28.11
CA GLN A 129 5.91 -18.64 27.40
C GLN A 129 5.83 -18.05 25.98
N GLU A 130 5.13 -18.75 25.07
CA GLU A 130 4.95 -18.31 23.68
C GLU A 130 3.80 -17.29 23.60
N VAL A 131 4.10 -16.03 23.30
CA VAL A 131 3.09 -14.96 23.19
C VAL A 131 2.95 -14.51 21.74
N THR A 132 1.79 -14.81 21.14
CA THR A 132 1.46 -14.38 19.78
C THR A 132 0.56 -13.14 19.83
N PHE A 133 1.01 -12.03 19.26
CA PHE A 133 0.22 -10.79 19.18
C PHE A 133 -0.43 -10.67 17.79
N PHE A 134 -1.71 -10.31 17.74
CA PHE A 134 -2.39 -10.04 16.46
C PHE A 134 -3.22 -8.76 16.50
N CYS A 135 -3.46 -8.20 15.32
CA CYS A 135 -4.38 -7.10 15.09
C CYS A 135 -4.88 -7.13 13.64
N ARG A 136 -5.83 -6.25 13.29
CA ARG A 136 -6.38 -6.16 11.93
C ARG A 136 -5.31 -6.01 10.83
N SER A 137 -4.42 -5.02 10.92
CA SER A 137 -3.49 -4.67 9.82
C SER A 137 -2.05 -5.17 9.97
N GLY A 138 -1.75 -6.02 10.96
CA GLY A 138 -0.38 -6.42 11.34
C GLY A 138 0.52 -5.31 11.94
N LYS A 139 0.14 -4.03 11.83
CA LYS A 139 0.95 -2.90 12.32
C LYS A 139 1.06 -2.87 13.84
N ARG A 140 -0.06 -2.92 14.56
CA ARG A 140 -0.09 -2.88 16.04
C ARG A 140 0.55 -4.11 16.67
N SER A 141 0.40 -5.30 16.08
CA SER A 141 1.08 -6.52 16.56
C SER A 141 2.60 -6.46 16.42
N THR A 142 3.11 -5.76 15.40
CA THR A 142 4.55 -5.45 15.29
C THR A 142 5.00 -4.59 16.47
N THR A 143 4.32 -3.46 16.72
CA THR A 143 4.64 -2.58 17.86
C THR A 143 4.47 -3.25 19.24
N ALA A 144 3.52 -4.17 19.38
CA ALA A 144 3.35 -4.97 20.60
C ALA A 144 4.55 -5.91 20.85
N CYS A 145 5.08 -6.53 19.79
CA CYS A 145 6.29 -7.35 19.86
C CYS A 145 7.52 -6.53 20.30
N ASP A 146 7.64 -5.28 19.81
CA ASP A 146 8.67 -4.31 20.21
C ASP A 146 8.64 -4.07 21.73
N VAL A 147 7.44 -3.79 22.25
CA VAL A 147 7.20 -3.55 23.68
C VAL A 147 7.49 -4.82 24.50
N ALA A 148 7.10 -6.00 24.02
CA ALA A 148 7.41 -7.27 24.68
C ALA A 148 8.93 -7.57 24.70
N LYS A 149 9.65 -7.36 23.60
CA LYS A 149 11.11 -7.52 23.51
C LYS A 149 11.83 -6.65 24.55
N ARG A 150 11.44 -5.37 24.68
CA ARG A 150 11.99 -4.42 25.67
C ARG A 150 11.69 -4.82 27.12
N ASN A 151 10.59 -5.52 27.38
CA ASN A 151 10.22 -6.04 28.70
C ASN A 151 10.80 -7.43 29.02
N GLY A 152 11.69 -7.95 28.17
CA GLY A 152 12.43 -9.20 28.41
C GLY A 152 11.64 -10.48 28.11
N TYR A 153 10.64 -10.42 27.23
CA TYR A 153 9.99 -11.64 26.72
C TYR A 153 10.87 -12.31 25.66
N THR A 154 11.05 -13.63 25.75
CA THR A 154 11.96 -14.38 24.87
C THR A 154 11.27 -15.00 23.66
N LYS A 155 9.99 -15.35 23.77
CA LYS A 155 9.21 -16.02 22.71
C LYS A 155 7.99 -15.19 22.37
N TRP A 156 8.14 -14.32 21.37
CA TRP A 156 7.07 -13.46 20.88
C TRP A 156 6.98 -13.56 19.36
N ALA A 157 5.77 -13.41 18.82
CA ALA A 157 5.52 -13.51 17.39
C ALA A 157 4.39 -12.56 16.95
N PRO A 158 4.58 -11.75 15.89
CA PRO A 158 3.49 -11.02 15.27
C PRO A 158 2.74 -11.95 14.30
N LEU A 159 1.42 -12.05 14.48
CA LEU A 159 0.54 -12.60 13.45
C LEU A 159 0.25 -11.52 12.41
N TYR A 160 0.50 -11.83 11.14
CA TYR A 160 0.01 -11.04 10.02
C TYR A 160 -1.27 -11.68 9.46
N CYS A 161 -2.42 -11.08 9.80
CA CYS A 161 -3.63 -11.37 9.04
C CYS A 161 -3.49 -10.73 7.64
N LYS A 162 -3.23 -11.55 6.61
CA LYS A 162 -3.49 -11.11 5.24
C LYS A 162 -4.99 -10.98 5.08
N PHE A 163 -5.48 -9.73 5.10
CA PHE A 163 -6.88 -9.41 4.86
C PHE A 163 -7.24 -9.65 3.38
N SER A 164 -7.50 -10.92 3.06
CA SER A 164 -8.19 -11.35 1.84
C SER A 164 -9.32 -12.35 2.12
N HIS A 165 -9.30 -13.09 3.24
CA HIS A 165 -10.35 -14.06 3.59
C HIS A 165 -10.58 -14.24 5.12
N VAL A 166 -10.64 -13.14 5.88
CA VAL A 166 -11.06 -13.17 7.30
C VAL A 166 -12.13 -12.11 7.59
N ALA A 167 -13.17 -12.11 6.76
CA ALA A 167 -14.50 -11.93 7.29
C ALA A 167 -14.93 -13.31 7.83
N VAL A 168 -14.73 -13.56 9.13
CA VAL A 168 -15.41 -14.70 9.77
C VAL A 168 -16.89 -14.32 9.81
N SER A 169 -17.60 -14.78 8.79
CA SER A 169 -19.04 -14.62 8.74
C SER A 169 -19.64 -15.39 9.93
N ASN A 170 -20.38 -14.69 10.80
CA ASN A 170 -21.09 -15.28 11.94
C ASN A 170 -22.20 -16.29 11.54
N SER A 171 -22.26 -16.68 10.26
CA SER A 171 -23.20 -17.61 9.64
C SER A 171 -22.71 -19.06 9.56
N GLU A 172 -21.39 -19.33 9.60
CA GLU A 172 -20.89 -20.72 9.54
C GLU A 172 -20.89 -21.37 10.93
N PHE A 173 -20.38 -20.66 11.96
CA PHE A 173 -20.27 -21.19 13.32
C PHE A 173 -21.62 -21.50 14.02
N LYS A 174 -22.75 -21.04 13.45
CA LYS A 174 -24.11 -21.32 13.95
C LYS A 174 -24.77 -22.56 13.33
N LYS A 175 -24.21 -23.14 12.26
CA LYS A 175 -24.84 -24.30 11.58
C LYS A 175 -24.48 -25.64 12.21
N ASP A 176 -23.26 -25.77 12.74
CA ASP A 176 -22.73 -27.08 13.15
C ASP A 176 -23.14 -27.54 14.56
N ILE A 177 -23.76 -26.67 15.37
CA ILE A 177 -24.33 -27.05 16.69
C ILE A 177 -25.80 -27.49 16.58
N ALA A 178 -26.51 -27.08 15.52
CA ALA A 178 -27.95 -27.34 15.37
C ALA A 178 -28.31 -28.71 14.76
N LEU A 179 -27.38 -29.40 14.08
CA LEU A 179 -27.62 -30.71 13.47
C LEU A 179 -27.20 -31.92 14.34
N SER A 180 -26.47 -31.73 15.43
CA SER A 180 -25.95 -32.83 16.26
C SER A 180 -26.89 -33.32 17.37
N VAL A 181 -28.06 -32.68 17.57
CA VAL A 181 -28.94 -32.93 18.73
C VAL A 181 -30.32 -33.48 18.34
N THR A 182 -30.68 -33.45 17.06
CA THR A 182 -32.02 -33.84 16.55
C THR A 182 -32.07 -35.16 15.79
N LEU A 183 -30.97 -35.93 15.73
CA LEU A 183 -30.92 -37.27 15.10
C LEU A 183 -30.46 -38.39 16.05
N THR A 184 -30.79 -38.29 17.33
CA THR A 184 -30.59 -39.35 18.34
C THR A 184 -31.91 -39.78 19.01
N ILE A 185 -33.04 -39.23 18.55
CA ILE A 185 -34.39 -39.60 18.95
C ILE A 185 -35.18 -39.83 17.65
N ILE A 186 -36.00 -40.88 17.58
CA ILE A 186 -36.66 -41.40 16.37
C ILE A 186 -35.71 -42.21 15.45
N THR A 187 -35.31 -43.40 15.90
CA THR A 187 -35.35 -44.69 15.17
C THR A 187 -34.57 -45.75 15.96
N GLY A 188 -35.23 -46.32 16.98
CA GLY A 188 -34.71 -47.56 17.56
C GLY A 188 -34.96 -48.72 16.60
N LEU A 189 -33.92 -49.28 16.01
CA LEU A 189 -33.99 -50.63 15.44
C LEU A 189 -32.62 -51.33 15.52
N THR A 190 -32.63 -52.51 16.12
CA THR A 190 -31.52 -53.46 16.16
C THR A 190 -31.46 -54.28 14.87
N LEU A 191 -30.25 -54.65 14.40
CA LEU A 191 -29.86 -56.03 14.06
C LEU A 191 -28.46 -56.13 13.41
N ALA A 192 -27.98 -57.38 13.27
CA ALA A 192 -26.58 -57.79 13.09
C ALA A 192 -26.13 -57.91 11.61
N PRO A 193 -24.83 -58.20 11.31
CA PRO A 193 -24.28 -58.09 9.95
C PRO A 193 -24.29 -59.41 9.15
N SER A 194 -24.30 -59.34 7.81
CA SER A 194 -23.91 -60.46 6.94
C SER A 194 -23.47 -60.08 5.51
N ARG A 195 -22.53 -60.90 5.01
CA ARG A 195 -22.03 -61.09 3.63
C ARG A 195 -23.16 -61.07 2.57
N ALA A 196 -22.97 -60.77 1.27
CA ALA A 196 -21.94 -61.29 0.36
C ALA A 196 -21.98 -60.66 -1.07
N ILE A 197 -20.82 -60.62 -1.73
CA ILE A 197 -20.52 -60.95 -3.16
C ILE A 197 -21.52 -60.57 -4.27
N GLY A 198 -21.03 -59.81 -5.27
CA GLY A 198 -21.62 -59.73 -6.62
C GLY A 198 -20.84 -58.81 -7.58
N THR A 199 -20.17 -59.37 -8.59
CA THR A 199 -19.29 -58.65 -9.54
C THR A 199 -19.83 -58.63 -10.98
N VAL A 200 -19.98 -57.46 -11.62
CA VAL A 200 -20.21 -57.34 -13.09
C VAL A 200 -19.49 -56.10 -13.69
N THR A 201 -18.36 -56.38 -14.34
CA THR A 201 -17.76 -55.82 -15.58
C THR A 201 -17.79 -54.32 -15.99
N SER A 202 -16.60 -53.86 -16.39
CA SER A 202 -16.17 -52.69 -17.21
C SER A 202 -16.97 -52.44 -18.53
N PRO A 203 -16.82 -51.28 -19.25
CA PRO A 203 -15.52 -50.68 -19.64
C PRO A 203 -15.35 -49.14 -19.58
N GLU A 204 -14.07 -48.72 -19.55
CA GLU A 204 -13.58 -47.39 -19.97
C GLU A 204 -13.92 -47.10 -21.45
N PRO A 205 -13.82 -45.82 -21.85
CA PRO A 205 -12.95 -45.52 -22.98
C PRO A 205 -11.87 -44.47 -22.66
N GLN A 206 -10.61 -44.89 -22.80
CA GLN A 206 -9.48 -44.05 -23.25
C GLN A 206 -9.72 -43.73 -24.75
N VAL A 207 -9.07 -42.83 -25.50
CA VAL A 207 -7.73 -42.19 -25.53
C VAL A 207 -7.98 -40.80 -26.24
N THR A 208 -7.16 -39.73 -26.22
CA THR A 208 -5.71 -39.60 -26.48
C THR A 208 -5.18 -38.23 -26.01
N HIS A 209 -3.85 -38.08 -26.01
CA HIS A 209 -3.10 -36.84 -25.82
C HIS A 209 -3.35 -35.76 -26.89
N CYS A 210 -3.16 -34.50 -26.51
CA CYS A 210 -2.46 -33.53 -27.37
C CYS A 210 -1.31 -32.90 -26.58
N LEU A 211 -0.08 -33.12 -27.05
CA LEU A 211 1.15 -32.65 -26.43
C LEU A 211 1.55 -31.33 -27.10
N LEU A 212 1.31 -30.18 -26.45
CA LEU A 212 1.99 -28.93 -26.83
C LEU A 212 2.56 -28.23 -25.61
N THR A 213 3.86 -27.99 -25.73
CA THR A 213 4.79 -27.43 -24.76
C THR A 213 4.48 -25.97 -24.40
N ALA A 214 4.41 -25.68 -23.10
CA ALA A 214 4.54 -24.33 -22.54
C ALA A 214 5.40 -24.34 -21.25
N LYS A 215 6.46 -25.16 -21.25
CA LYS A 215 7.69 -24.86 -20.50
C LYS A 215 8.63 -24.16 -21.49
N GLU A 216 9.41 -23.19 -21.00
CA GLU A 216 10.14 -22.20 -21.83
C GLU A 216 9.13 -21.27 -22.55
N SER A 217 8.71 -20.14 -21.98
CA SER A 217 9.56 -18.98 -21.68
C SER A 217 9.18 -18.28 -20.37
N CYS A 218 9.78 -18.71 -19.26
CA CYS A 218 9.84 -17.92 -18.01
C CYS A 218 11.30 -17.62 -17.64
N GLU A 219 12.14 -17.42 -18.66
CA GLU A 219 13.51 -16.95 -18.49
C GLU A 219 13.53 -15.42 -18.40
N LEU A 220 14.18 -14.92 -17.35
CA LEU A 220 14.75 -13.58 -17.21
C LEU A 220 14.08 -12.44 -18.00
N MET A 221 12.83 -12.13 -17.67
CA MET A 221 12.51 -10.71 -17.48
C MET A 221 13.32 -10.26 -16.26
N PRO A 222 14.27 -9.30 -16.39
CA PRO A 222 14.91 -8.75 -15.21
C PRO A 222 13.80 -8.19 -14.33
N ARG A 223 13.80 -8.55 -13.05
CA ARG A 223 13.09 -7.72 -12.08
C ARG A 223 13.84 -6.39 -12.02
N LEU A 224 13.52 -5.50 -12.97
CA LEU A 224 13.60 -4.08 -12.79
C LEU A 224 12.73 -3.79 -11.56
N ARG A 225 13.36 -3.90 -10.38
CA ARG A 225 13.01 -3.06 -9.26
C ARG A 225 13.11 -1.66 -9.85
N SER A 226 11.98 -1.08 -10.24
CA SER A 226 11.92 0.31 -10.66
C SER A 226 12.65 1.07 -9.57
N ARG A 227 13.84 1.60 -9.91
CA ARG A 227 14.63 2.38 -8.96
C ARG A 227 13.70 3.52 -8.61
N HIS A 228 13.28 3.55 -7.36
CA HIS A 228 12.19 4.42 -6.92
C HIS A 228 12.66 5.88 -7.02
N VAL A 229 12.47 6.46 -8.20
CA VAL A 229 12.67 7.88 -8.47
C VAL A 229 11.53 8.56 -7.73
N ARG A 230 11.83 9.05 -6.53
CA ARG A 230 11.04 10.13 -5.96
C ARG A 230 11.05 11.25 -6.99
N SER A 231 9.89 11.76 -7.35
CA SER A 231 9.82 12.86 -8.29
C SER A 231 10.58 14.07 -7.72
N ASP A 232 11.63 14.49 -8.44
CA ASP A 232 12.41 15.71 -8.13
C ASP A 232 11.63 16.99 -8.52
N LEU A 233 10.30 16.86 -8.61
CA LEU A 233 9.35 17.92 -8.91
C LEU A 233 9.51 19.07 -7.92
N SER A 234 9.54 20.32 -8.40
CA SER A 234 9.61 21.48 -7.50
C SER A 234 8.34 21.58 -6.64
N ILE A 235 8.41 22.21 -5.46
CA ILE A 235 7.21 22.42 -4.63
C ILE A 235 6.17 23.27 -5.41
N GLN A 236 6.66 24.22 -6.22
CA GLN A 236 5.83 25.06 -7.07
C GLN A 236 5.08 24.23 -8.14
N HIS A 237 5.79 23.40 -8.91
CA HIS A 237 5.17 22.55 -9.93
C HIS A 237 4.25 21.51 -9.29
N TYR A 238 4.63 20.92 -8.14
CA TYR A 238 3.74 20.04 -7.39
C TYR A 238 2.42 20.74 -7.04
N ASN A 239 2.48 21.96 -6.50
CA ASN A 239 1.27 22.71 -6.17
C ASN A 239 0.44 22.93 -7.45
N GLN A 240 1.02 23.49 -8.50
CA GLN A 240 0.32 23.74 -9.77
C GLN A 240 -0.33 22.49 -10.37
N TYR A 241 0.40 21.38 -10.52
CA TYR A 241 -0.13 20.13 -11.06
C TYR A 241 -1.20 19.52 -10.14
N SER A 242 -1.01 19.55 -8.82
CA SER A 242 -1.99 18.99 -7.88
C SER A 242 -3.22 19.88 -7.68
N ASP A 243 -3.12 21.19 -7.87
CA ASP A 243 -4.28 22.10 -7.94
C ASP A 243 -5.08 21.81 -9.22
N ALA A 244 -4.45 21.89 -10.40
CA ALA A 244 -5.12 21.62 -11.68
C ALA A 244 -5.78 20.22 -11.76
N THR A 245 -5.15 19.20 -11.15
CA THR A 245 -5.72 17.85 -11.05
C THR A 245 -6.96 17.81 -10.16
N MET A 246 -6.95 18.52 -9.02
CA MET A 246 -8.06 18.53 -8.07
C MET A 246 -9.23 19.38 -8.58
N ASP A 247 -8.95 20.47 -9.30
CA ASP A 247 -9.97 21.32 -9.92
C ASP A 247 -10.69 20.58 -11.06
N ARG A 248 -9.95 19.81 -11.89
CA ARG A 248 -10.56 18.89 -12.88
C ARG A 248 -11.40 17.81 -12.21
N LEU A 249 -10.84 17.14 -11.20
CA LEU A 249 -11.55 16.11 -10.45
C LEU A 249 -12.87 16.64 -9.89
N LEU A 250 -12.86 17.84 -9.31
CA LEU A 250 -14.06 18.48 -8.77
C LEU A 250 -15.09 18.72 -9.87
N SER A 251 -14.75 19.46 -10.93
CA SER A 251 -15.67 19.79 -12.02
C SER A 251 -16.26 18.53 -12.67
N SER A 252 -15.43 17.52 -12.97
CA SER A 252 -15.91 16.28 -13.59
C SER A 252 -16.79 15.46 -12.65
N LEU A 253 -16.52 15.45 -11.34
CA LEU A 253 -17.36 14.74 -10.37
C LEU A 253 -18.68 15.47 -10.09
N GLU A 254 -18.68 16.80 -10.07
CA GLU A 254 -19.91 17.61 -9.99
C GLU A 254 -20.82 17.32 -11.20
N ASP A 255 -20.28 17.38 -12.42
CA ASP A 255 -21.01 17.04 -13.66
C ASP A 255 -21.61 15.62 -13.61
N ILE A 256 -20.90 14.64 -13.05
CA ILE A 256 -21.35 13.25 -12.91
C ILE A 256 -22.45 13.11 -11.84
N VAL A 257 -22.33 13.82 -10.71
CA VAL A 257 -23.33 13.78 -9.64
C VAL A 257 -24.65 14.43 -10.10
N ASP A 258 -24.57 15.56 -10.81
CA ASP A 258 -25.73 16.23 -11.40
C ASP A 258 -26.46 15.34 -12.42
N GLN A 259 -25.70 14.64 -13.29
CA GLN A 259 -26.26 13.69 -14.25
C GLN A 259 -26.98 12.49 -13.60
N GLN A 260 -26.47 12.00 -12.46
CA GLN A 260 -27.06 10.86 -11.75
C GLN A 260 -28.29 11.27 -10.91
N SER A 261 -28.46 12.57 -10.63
CA SER A 261 -29.64 13.16 -9.94
C SER A 261 -30.06 12.42 -8.67
N ASN A 262 -29.07 11.94 -7.89
CA ASN A 262 -29.28 11.14 -6.69
C ASN A 262 -28.96 11.96 -5.43
N PRO A 263 -29.92 12.18 -4.50
CA PRO A 263 -29.68 12.99 -3.30
C PRO A 263 -28.67 12.38 -2.32
N ASP A 264 -28.34 11.09 -2.44
CA ASP A 264 -27.30 10.43 -1.63
C ASP A 264 -25.86 10.71 -2.12
N PHE A 265 -25.71 11.37 -3.28
CA PHE A 265 -24.41 11.64 -3.90
C PHE A 265 -24.00 13.10 -3.65
N GLU A 266 -22.79 13.29 -3.11
CA GLU A 266 -22.26 14.61 -2.73
C GLU A 266 -20.76 14.67 -3.01
N VAL A 267 -20.31 15.79 -3.60
CA VAL A 267 -18.90 16.14 -3.76
C VAL A 267 -18.58 17.32 -2.85
N GLU A 268 -17.52 17.21 -2.05
CA GLU A 268 -17.09 18.25 -1.11
C GLU A 268 -15.58 18.45 -1.25
N TYR A 269 -15.13 19.65 -1.63
CA TYR A 269 -13.71 20.00 -1.69
C TYR A 269 -13.37 21.08 -0.65
N SER A 270 -12.46 20.74 0.28
CA SER A 270 -12.01 21.67 1.32
C SER A 270 -10.54 21.44 1.66
N SER A 271 -9.77 22.52 1.69
CA SER A 271 -8.38 22.54 2.20
C SER A 271 -7.44 21.50 1.55
N GLY A 272 -7.63 21.19 0.27
CA GLY A 272 -6.85 20.18 -0.46
C GLY A 272 -7.33 18.73 -0.26
N VAL A 273 -8.49 18.52 0.36
CA VAL A 273 -9.18 17.23 0.49
C VAL A 273 -10.49 17.28 -0.29
N LEU A 274 -10.63 16.40 -1.28
CA LEU A 274 -11.87 16.15 -2.02
C LEU A 274 -12.50 14.87 -1.48
N THR A 275 -13.75 14.96 -1.05
CA THR A 275 -14.55 13.85 -0.54
C THR A 275 -15.73 13.63 -1.48
N LEU A 276 -15.85 12.42 -2.04
CA LEU A 276 -16.98 12.00 -2.86
C LEU A 276 -17.77 10.94 -2.08
N LYS A 277 -19.00 11.26 -1.69
CA LYS A 277 -19.92 10.35 -0.99
C LYS A 277 -20.86 9.76 -2.04
N LEU A 278 -20.93 8.43 -2.14
CA LEU A 278 -21.83 7.71 -3.06
C LEU A 278 -22.87 6.86 -2.29
N GLY A 279 -23.35 7.38 -1.15
CA GLY A 279 -24.24 6.67 -0.24
C GLY A 279 -23.75 5.25 0.09
N PHE A 280 -24.58 4.25 -0.20
CA PHE A 280 -24.30 2.83 0.05
C PHE A 280 -23.11 2.25 -0.73
N LYS A 281 -22.63 2.93 -1.78
CA LYS A 281 -21.45 2.51 -2.57
C LYS A 281 -20.12 2.91 -1.89
N GLY A 282 -20.19 3.68 -0.80
CA GLY A 282 -19.05 4.10 0.01
C GLY A 282 -18.61 5.55 -0.25
N THR A 283 -17.49 5.92 0.36
CA THR A 283 -16.92 7.27 0.29
C THR A 283 -15.48 7.19 -0.22
N TYR A 284 -15.18 8.01 -1.22
CA TYR A 284 -13.81 8.24 -1.70
C TYR A 284 -13.25 9.50 -1.03
N VAL A 285 -11.98 9.46 -0.65
CA VAL A 285 -11.26 10.64 -0.14
C VAL A 285 -9.96 10.79 -0.91
N ILE A 286 -9.78 11.93 -1.56
CA ILE A 286 -8.60 12.30 -2.35
C ILE A 286 -7.94 13.48 -1.63
N ASN A 287 -6.65 13.39 -1.30
CA ASN A 287 -5.98 14.36 -0.43
C ASN A 287 -4.60 14.74 -0.98
N LYS A 288 -4.38 16.04 -1.17
CA LYS A 288 -3.07 16.62 -1.50
C LYS A 288 -2.10 16.43 -0.33
N GLN A 289 -0.88 15.96 -0.59
CA GLN A 289 0.17 15.81 0.44
C GLN A 289 1.44 16.57 0.05
N PRO A 290 1.45 17.93 0.17
CA PRO A 290 2.59 18.77 -0.18
C PRO A 290 3.95 18.36 0.42
N PRO A 291 4.05 17.94 1.71
CA PRO A 291 5.33 17.53 2.27
C PRO A 291 5.97 16.32 1.58
N ASN A 292 5.14 15.47 0.98
CA ASN A 292 5.57 14.27 0.25
C ASN A 292 5.55 14.48 -1.28
N LYS A 293 4.96 15.57 -1.78
CA LYS A 293 4.65 15.83 -3.21
C LYS A 293 3.79 14.71 -3.84
N GLN A 294 2.81 14.22 -3.11
CA GLN A 294 1.95 13.10 -3.50
C GLN A 294 0.47 13.46 -3.47
N ILE A 295 -0.35 12.74 -4.25
CA ILE A 295 -1.81 12.68 -4.03
C ILE A 295 -2.12 11.34 -3.37
N TRP A 296 -2.91 11.35 -2.29
CA TRP A 296 -3.36 10.14 -1.60
C TRP A 296 -4.82 9.90 -1.89
N LEU A 297 -5.16 8.66 -2.26
CA LEU A 297 -6.53 8.20 -2.50
C LEU A 297 -6.91 7.20 -1.41
N SER A 298 -8.11 7.31 -0.87
CA SER A 298 -8.78 6.26 -0.11
C SER A 298 -10.03 5.82 -0.88
N SER A 299 -9.93 4.70 -1.60
CA SER A 299 -11.08 4.07 -2.26
C SER A 299 -11.78 3.09 -1.30
N PRO A 300 -13.12 3.01 -1.30
CA PRO A 300 -13.86 2.00 -0.53
C PRO A 300 -13.64 0.57 -1.08
N PHE A 301 -13.28 0.44 -2.36
CA PHE A 301 -13.06 -0.86 -3.03
C PHE A 301 -11.60 -1.31 -2.94
N SER A 302 -10.67 -0.44 -3.36
CA SER A 302 -9.26 -0.81 -3.52
C SER A 302 -8.32 -0.23 -2.45
N GLY A 303 -8.90 0.46 -1.45
CA GLY A 303 -8.21 0.92 -0.25
C GLY A 303 -7.25 2.10 -0.48
N PRO A 304 -6.34 2.36 0.47
CA PRO A 304 -5.45 3.51 0.42
C PRO A 304 -4.30 3.36 -0.57
N LYS A 305 -4.18 4.31 -1.50
CA LYS A 305 -3.10 4.43 -2.48
C LYS A 305 -2.40 5.78 -2.38
N ARG A 306 -1.17 5.85 -2.88
CA ARG A 306 -0.31 7.04 -2.87
C ARG A 306 0.30 7.19 -4.24
N TYR A 307 0.00 8.27 -4.91
CA TYR A 307 0.43 8.53 -6.26
C TYR A 307 1.57 9.54 -6.27
N ASP A 308 2.61 9.19 -7.01
CA ASP A 308 3.76 10.02 -7.29
C ASP A 308 3.59 10.57 -8.72
N TYR A 309 3.74 11.88 -8.92
CA TYR A 309 3.72 12.46 -10.27
C TYR A 309 4.90 11.97 -11.10
N SER A 310 4.68 11.64 -12.38
CA SER A 310 5.73 11.18 -13.29
C SER A 310 5.82 12.05 -14.54
N ASP A 311 6.91 12.81 -14.68
CA ASP A 311 7.17 13.66 -15.86
C ASP A 311 7.22 12.88 -17.18
N ALA A 312 7.47 11.56 -17.13
CA ALA A 312 7.52 10.69 -18.30
C ALA A 312 6.15 10.18 -18.78
N ALA A 313 5.14 10.20 -17.90
CA ALA A 313 3.76 9.81 -18.21
C ALA A 313 2.79 11.00 -18.19
N ASP A 314 3.23 12.16 -17.72
CA ASP A 314 2.44 13.38 -17.48
C ASP A 314 1.17 13.12 -16.63
N ASP A 315 1.30 12.23 -15.64
CA ASP A 315 0.19 11.72 -14.83
C ASP A 315 0.70 11.27 -13.43
N TRP A 316 -0.23 11.09 -12.51
CA TRP A 316 -0.06 10.59 -11.15
C TRP A 316 -0.08 9.06 -11.14
N ILE A 317 1.09 8.43 -10.94
CA ILE A 317 1.27 6.99 -11.07
C ILE A 317 1.42 6.32 -9.69
N TYR A 318 0.77 5.17 -9.50
CA TYR A 318 0.96 4.35 -8.31
C TYR A 318 2.17 3.43 -8.47
N SER A 319 3.19 3.63 -7.63
CA SER A 319 4.50 2.94 -7.73
C SER A 319 4.48 1.42 -7.49
N ARG A 320 3.33 0.77 -7.21
CA ARG A 320 3.24 -0.68 -7.00
C ARG A 320 2.70 -1.47 -8.20
N ASP A 321 1.73 -0.92 -8.91
CA ASP A 321 1.08 -1.57 -10.07
C ASP A 321 1.30 -0.80 -11.38
N GLY A 322 1.85 0.42 -11.31
CA GLY A 322 2.10 1.28 -12.47
C GLY A 322 0.84 1.93 -13.05
N ARG A 323 -0.32 1.83 -12.39
CA ARG A 323 -1.57 2.42 -12.86
C ARG A 323 -1.63 3.91 -12.51
N SER A 324 -2.30 4.70 -13.34
CA SER A 324 -2.57 6.10 -13.01
C SER A 324 -3.76 6.28 -12.06
N LEU A 325 -3.85 7.47 -11.47
CA LEU A 325 -4.98 7.89 -10.65
C LEU A 325 -6.27 7.95 -11.48
N GLY A 326 -6.19 8.54 -12.68
CA GLY A 326 -7.32 8.66 -13.60
C GLY A 326 -7.85 7.31 -14.07
N ASP A 327 -6.98 6.42 -14.55
CA ASP A 327 -7.41 5.10 -15.04
C ASP A 327 -8.06 4.25 -13.92
N LEU A 328 -7.59 4.36 -12.66
CA LEU A 328 -8.21 3.67 -11.53
C LEU A 328 -9.59 4.27 -11.18
N LEU A 329 -9.69 5.59 -11.07
CA LEU A 329 -10.96 6.25 -10.72
C LEU A 329 -12.01 6.09 -11.83
N ASN A 330 -11.62 6.24 -13.10
CA ASN A 330 -12.50 5.99 -14.24
C ASN A 330 -13.05 4.55 -14.20
N GLN A 331 -12.21 3.55 -13.91
CA GLN A 331 -12.65 2.17 -13.77
C GLN A 331 -13.61 1.99 -12.57
N GLU A 332 -13.20 2.37 -11.36
CA GLU A 332 -13.99 2.14 -10.14
C GLU A 332 -15.32 2.92 -10.13
N LEU A 333 -15.36 4.13 -10.70
CA LEU A 333 -16.59 4.91 -10.82
C LEU A 333 -17.48 4.40 -11.95
N SER A 334 -16.93 3.90 -13.06
CA SER A 334 -17.74 3.26 -14.10
C SER A 334 -18.41 1.99 -13.57
N ASP A 335 -17.67 1.15 -12.85
CA ASP A 335 -18.18 -0.07 -12.22
C ASP A 335 -19.22 0.26 -11.12
N ALA A 336 -18.99 1.33 -10.34
CA ALA A 336 -19.91 1.76 -9.29
C ALA A 336 -21.20 2.39 -9.81
N LEU A 337 -21.13 3.22 -10.87
CA LEU A 337 -22.29 3.94 -11.42
C LEU A 337 -23.04 3.16 -12.50
N GLY A 338 -22.39 2.18 -13.15
CA GLY A 338 -22.97 1.42 -14.26
C GLY A 338 -22.99 2.17 -15.60
N SER A 339 -22.29 3.31 -15.67
CA SER A 339 -22.15 4.16 -16.85
C SER A 339 -20.67 4.47 -17.08
N PRO A 340 -20.16 4.51 -18.32
CA PRO A 340 -18.76 4.86 -18.57
C PRO A 340 -18.45 6.28 -18.07
N VAL A 341 -17.42 6.39 -17.23
CA VAL A 341 -16.90 7.64 -16.67
C VAL A 341 -15.53 7.95 -17.25
N ASP A 342 -15.33 9.19 -17.68
CA ASP A 342 -14.01 9.74 -17.94
C ASP A 342 -13.82 11.10 -17.22
N LEU A 343 -12.86 11.14 -16.32
CA LEU A 343 -12.48 12.32 -15.53
C LEU A 343 -11.42 13.20 -16.23
N GLY A 344 -10.91 12.82 -17.41
CA GLY A 344 -10.03 13.68 -18.22
C GLY A 344 -8.71 14.08 -17.54
N LEU A 345 -8.17 13.25 -16.66
CA LEU A 345 -6.99 13.57 -15.81
C LEU A 345 -5.63 13.36 -16.49
N LYS A 346 -5.60 13.12 -17.80
CA LYS A 346 -4.37 12.89 -18.57
C LYS A 346 -3.70 14.21 -18.95
N ASP A 347 -2.40 14.13 -19.27
CA ASP A 347 -1.59 15.25 -19.77
C ASP A 347 -1.59 16.46 -18.82
N VAL A 348 -1.31 16.22 -17.52
CA VAL A 348 -1.44 17.22 -16.44
C VAL A 348 -0.62 18.49 -16.67
N SER A 349 0.52 18.41 -17.35
CA SER A 349 1.36 19.57 -17.66
C SER A 349 0.69 20.56 -18.61
N THR A 350 -0.14 20.08 -19.55
CA THR A 350 -0.88 20.94 -20.51
C THR A 350 -1.91 21.83 -19.80
N GLN A 351 -2.32 21.43 -18.61
CA GLN A 351 -3.39 22.01 -17.81
C GLN A 351 -2.96 23.26 -17.03
N VAL A 352 -1.65 23.52 -16.96
CA VAL A 352 -1.00 24.55 -16.13
C VAL A 352 -0.47 25.73 -16.97
N SER A 353 -1.06 25.92 -18.16
CA SER A 353 -0.68 26.96 -19.14
C SER A 353 -0.92 28.40 -18.64
#